data_AF-A0A5J4XGC8-F1
#
_entry.id   AF-A0A5J4XGC8-F1
#
_cell.length_a   1.000
_cell.length_b   1.000
_cell.length_c   1.000
_cell.angle_alpha   90.00
_cell.angle_beta   90.00
_cell.angle_gamma   90.00
#
_symmetry.space_group_name_H-M   'P 1'
#
loop_
_entity.id
_entity.type
_entity.pdbx_description
1 polymer ?
#
loop_
_entity_poly.entity_id
_entity_poly.type
_entity_poly.pdbx_seq_one_letter_code
_entity_poly.pdbx_strand_id
1 'polypeptide(L)'
;MQKLSDEELANKTQDLKQKAQKNGGVDDLLVEAFAVVREGSKRVLGLRPFDVQLIGGMILHNGEIAEMRTGEGKTLVAVLPAYLNALAGKGVQ
;
A
#
# COMPACT_ATOMS: atom_id res chain seq x y z
N MET A 1 -10.87 1.47 -6.93
CA MET A 1 -10.29 2.83 -6.83
C MET A 1 -10.44 3.65 -8.10
N GLN A 2 -10.39 3.08 -9.31
CA GLN A 2 -10.47 3.82 -10.59
C GLN A 2 -11.62 4.83 -10.76
N LYS A 3 -12.80 4.56 -10.20
CA LYS A 3 -13.97 5.45 -10.29
C LYS A 3 -13.90 6.68 -9.36
N LEU A 4 -12.96 6.68 -8.41
CA LEU A 4 -12.79 7.78 -7.47
C LEU A 4 -12.05 8.94 -8.14
N SER A 5 -12.42 10.17 -7.79
CA SER A 5 -11.61 11.37 -8.05
C SER A 5 -10.30 11.33 -7.27
N ASP A 6 -9.38 12.25 -7.55
CA ASP A 6 -8.11 12.34 -6.81
C ASP A 6 -8.33 12.74 -5.35
N GLU A 7 -9.29 13.63 -5.10
CA GLU A 7 -9.69 14.03 -3.76
C GLU A 7 -10.32 12.86 -2.99
N GLU A 8 -11.25 12.14 -3.63
CA GLU A 8 -11.88 10.95 -3.02
C GLU A 8 -10.84 9.87 -2.70
N LEU A 9 -9.87 9.64 -3.59
CA LEU A 9 -8.78 8.69 -3.37
C LEU A 9 -7.88 9.13 -2.21
N ALA A 10 -7.54 10.42 -2.11
CA ALA A 10 -6.77 10.96 -1.01
C ALA A 10 -7.50 10.81 0.33
N ASN A 11 -8.81 11.08 0.35
CA ASN A 11 -9.67 10.97 1.53
C ASN A 11 -9.74 9.55 2.10
N LYS A 12 -9.57 8.50 1.28
CA LYS A 12 -9.44 7.11 1.76
C LYS A 12 -8.36 6.94 2.83
N THR A 13 -7.30 7.74 2.79
CA THR A 13 -6.23 7.69 3.79
C THR A 13 -6.75 8.05 5.19
N GLN A 14 -7.66 9.02 5.29
CA GLN A 14 -8.25 9.40 6.58
C GLN A 14 -9.15 8.30 7.12
N ASP A 15 -9.99 7.71 6.26
CA ASP A 15 -10.84 6.57 6.62
C ASP A 15 -10.00 5.40 7.14
N LEU A 16 -8.94 5.06 6.40
CA LEU A 16 -8.06 3.95 6.72
C LEU A 16 -7.28 4.19 8.01
N LYS A 17 -6.81 5.42 8.26
CA LYS A 17 -6.18 5.80 9.55
C LYS A 17 -7.15 5.62 10.72
N GLN A 18 -8.40 6.06 10.57
CA GLN A 18 -9.41 5.88 11.62
C GLN A 18 -9.72 4.40 11.86
N LYS A 19 -9.75 3.57 10.81
CA LYS A 19 -9.92 2.11 10.95
C LYS A 19 -8.72 1.47 11.64
N ALA A 20 -7.49 1.85 11.28
CA ALA A 20 -6.25 1.31 11.85
C ALA A 20 -6.08 1.62 13.34
N GLN A 21 -6.75 2.66 13.84
CA GLN A 21 -6.79 3.02 15.27
C GLN A 21 -7.86 2.25 16.05
N LYS A 22 -8.83 1.62 15.37
CA LYS A 22 -9.82 0.73 16.00
C LYS A 22 -9.20 -0.66 16.16
N ASN A 23 -9.80 -1.51 17.01
CA ASN A 23 -9.25 -2.81 17.45
C ASN A 23 -8.94 -3.87 16.34
N GLY A 24 -8.96 -3.52 15.06
CA GLY A 24 -8.48 -4.35 13.95
C GLY A 24 -7.14 -3.81 13.47
N GLY A 25 -6.10 -4.63 13.52
CA GLY A 25 -4.76 -4.25 13.10
C GLY A 25 -4.72 -3.81 11.64
N VAL A 26 -3.56 -3.28 11.20
CA VAL A 26 -3.37 -2.86 9.80
C VAL A 26 -3.56 -4.01 8.81
N ASP A 27 -3.42 -5.26 9.24
CA ASP A 27 -3.60 -6.46 8.41
C ASP A 27 -4.98 -6.51 7.74
N ASP A 28 -6.04 -6.15 8.48
CA ASP A 28 -7.42 -6.13 7.96
C ASP A 28 -7.61 -5.08 6.86
N LEU A 29 -6.69 -4.12 6.74
CA LEU A 29 -6.73 -3.03 5.78
C LEU A 29 -5.89 -3.31 4.53
N LEU A 30 -5.14 -4.42 4.49
CA LEU A 30 -4.14 -4.69 3.46
C LEU A 30 -4.67 -4.53 2.05
N VAL A 31 -5.81 -5.15 1.74
CA VAL A 31 -6.40 -5.12 0.39
C VAL A 31 -6.83 -3.71 -0.01
N GLU A 32 -7.51 -3.00 0.89
CA GLU A 32 -8.00 -1.65 0.62
C GLU A 32 -6.85 -0.65 0.48
N ALA A 33 -5.85 -0.73 1.37
CA ALA A 33 -4.67 0.11 1.34
C ALA A 33 -3.81 -0.13 0.08
N PHE A 34 -3.56 -1.38 -0.29
CA PHE A 34 -2.80 -1.71 -1.50
C PHE A 34 -3.53 -1.24 -2.76
N ALA A 35 -4.87 -1.31 -2.77
CA ALA A 35 -5.66 -0.78 -3.88
C ALA A 35 -5.56 0.75 -3.99
N VAL A 36 -5.50 1.48 -2.87
CA VAL A 36 -5.26 2.94 -2.85
C VAL A 36 -3.87 3.25 -3.41
N VAL A 37 -2.83 2.59 -2.92
CA VAL A 37 -1.44 2.80 -3.39
C VAL A 37 -1.30 2.45 -4.87
N ARG A 38 -1.89 1.35 -5.33
CA ARG A 38 -1.84 0.93 -6.73
C ARG A 38 -2.46 1.97 -7.66
N GLU A 39 -3.59 2.55 -7.26
CA GLU A 39 -4.24 3.60 -8.03
C GLU A 39 -3.48 4.93 -7.95
N GLY A 40 -3.02 5.32 -6.76
CA GLY A 40 -2.23 6.55 -6.56
C GLY A 40 -0.92 6.53 -7.36
N SER A 41 -0.20 5.41 -7.34
CA SER A 41 1.02 5.22 -8.12
C SER A 41 0.75 5.28 -9.63
N LYS A 42 -0.33 4.65 -10.09
CA LYS A 42 -0.74 4.72 -11.50
C LYS A 42 -0.98 6.16 -11.94
N ARG A 43 -1.65 6.98 -11.12
CA ARG A 43 -2.00 8.37 -11.46
C ARG A 43 -0.80 9.32 -11.39
N VAL A 44 0.00 9.21 -10.33
CA VAL A 44 1.09 10.16 -10.06
C VAL A 44 2.37 9.82 -10.81
N LEU A 45 2.71 8.53 -10.92
CA LEU A 45 3.96 8.06 -11.51
C LEU A 45 3.77 7.43 -12.89
N GLY A 46 2.53 7.18 -13.32
CA GLY A 46 2.26 6.38 -14.52
C GLY A 46 2.58 4.89 -14.35
N LEU A 47 2.96 4.45 -13.14
CA LEU A 47 3.36 3.09 -12.85
C LEU A 47 2.23 2.38 -12.10
N ARG A 48 1.62 1.38 -12.72
CA ARG A 48 0.65 0.52 -12.04
C ARG A 48 1.39 -0.72 -11.51
N PRO A 49 1.48 -0.93 -10.18
CA PRO A 49 2.05 -2.15 -9.63
C PRO A 49 1.49 -3.41 -10.29
N PHE A 50 2.39 -4.31 -10.71
CA PHE A 50 2.06 -5.64 -11.22
C PHE A 50 1.66 -6.58 -10.09
N ASP A 51 1.07 -7.71 -10.43
CA ASP A 51 0.55 -8.64 -9.41
C ASP A 51 1.68 -9.25 -8.57
N VAL A 52 2.83 -9.57 -9.19
CA VAL A 52 4.04 -10.02 -8.47
C VAL A 52 4.59 -8.95 -7.51
N GLN A 53 4.42 -7.66 -7.83
CA GLN A 53 4.83 -6.56 -6.97
C GLN A 53 3.88 -6.42 -5.76
N LEU A 54 2.59 -6.70 -5.95
CA LEU A 54 1.64 -6.78 -4.84
C LEU A 54 2.00 -7.94 -3.89
N ILE A 55 2.33 -9.12 -4.44
CA ILE A 55 2.78 -10.27 -3.66
C ILE A 55 4.05 -9.93 -2.86
N GLY A 56 5.04 -9.31 -3.51
CA GLY A 56 6.26 -8.85 -2.82
C GLY A 56 5.94 -7.88 -1.68
N GLY A 57 4.99 -6.95 -1.89
CA GLY A 57 4.54 -6.05 -0.84
C GLY A 57 3.88 -6.76 0.35
N MET A 58 3.12 -7.83 0.10
CA MET A 58 2.51 -8.65 1.17
C MET A 58 3.56 -9.42 1.97
N ILE A 59 4.57 -9.98 1.29
CA ILE A 59 5.68 -10.68 1.95
C ILE A 59 6.45 -9.71 2.86
N LEU A 60 6.78 -8.51 2.36
CA LEU A 60 7.43 -7.47 3.17
C LEU A 60 6.58 -7.04 4.37
N HIS A 61 5.26 -6.90 4.17
CA HIS A 61 4.32 -6.58 5.26
C HIS A 61 4.32 -7.65 6.35
N ASN A 62 4.44 -8.93 5.97
CA ASN A 62 4.52 -10.05 6.91
C ASN A 62 5.86 -10.13 7.67
N GLY A 63 6.80 -9.19 7.45
CA GLY A 63 8.12 -9.20 8.07
C GLY A 63 9.08 -10.20 7.45
N GLU A 64 8.79 -10.68 6.23
CA GLU A 64 9.60 -11.64 5.50
C GLU A 64 10.45 -10.97 4.39
N ILE A 65 11.43 -11.70 3.86
CA ILE A 65 12.29 -11.22 2.77
C ILE A 65 11.63 -11.57 1.43
N ALA A 66 11.18 -10.54 0.70
CA ALA A 66 10.74 -10.69 -0.69
C ALA A 66 11.95 -10.77 -1.64
N GLU A 67 12.34 -11.98 -2.06
CA GLU A 67 13.37 -12.14 -3.11
C GLU A 67 12.83 -11.71 -4.47
N MET A 68 13.40 -10.63 -4.99
CA MET A 68 13.07 -10.07 -6.31
C MET A 68 14.35 -9.77 -7.08
N ARG A 69 14.38 -10.08 -8.37
CA ARG A 69 15.52 -9.83 -9.27
C ARG A 69 15.67 -8.34 -9.57
N THR A 70 16.84 -7.96 -10.08
CA THR A 70 17.08 -6.57 -10.54
C THR A 70 16.14 -6.26 -11.71
N GLY A 71 15.52 -5.08 -11.69
CA GLY A 71 14.55 -4.66 -12.70
C GLY A 71 13.09 -4.97 -12.35
N GLU A 72 12.80 -5.75 -11.31
CA GLU A 72 11.41 -6.06 -10.92
C GLU A 72 10.70 -4.94 -10.15
N GLY A 73 11.34 -3.78 -9.97
CA GLY A 73 10.72 -2.59 -9.40
C GLY A 73 10.58 -2.59 -7.88
N LYS A 74 11.58 -3.12 -7.15
CA LYS A 74 11.63 -3.15 -5.67
C LYS A 74 11.31 -1.82 -4.99
N THR A 75 11.74 -0.70 -5.58
CA THR A 75 11.43 0.65 -5.08
C THR A 75 9.92 0.93 -5.06
N LEU A 76 9.20 0.53 -6.11
CA LEU A 76 7.74 0.69 -6.17
C LEU A 76 7.04 -0.28 -5.21
N VAL A 77 7.58 -1.49 -5.06
CA VAL A 77 7.04 -2.51 -4.14
C VAL A 77 7.03 -2.01 -2.71
N ALA A 78 8.13 -1.37 -2.25
CA ALA A 78 8.26 -0.89 -0.87
C ALA A 78 7.20 0.15 -0.47
N VAL A 79 6.62 0.89 -1.43
CA VAL A 79 5.57 1.88 -1.17
C VAL A 79 4.28 1.23 -0.63
N LEU A 80 3.98 -0.01 -1.06
CA LEU A 80 2.77 -0.75 -0.65
C LEU A 80 2.72 -1.02 0.86
N PRO A 81 3.68 -1.79 1.45
CA PRO A 81 3.69 -2.04 2.88
C PRO A 81 4.04 -0.78 3.68
N ALA A 82 4.84 0.14 3.13
CA ALA A 82 5.15 1.38 3.83
C ALA A 82 3.89 2.24 4.07
N TYR A 83 3.04 2.39 3.05
CA TYR A 83 1.77 3.09 3.22
C TYR A 83 0.87 2.39 4.25
N LEU A 84 0.70 1.07 4.15
CA LEU A 84 -0.14 0.29 5.05
C LEU A 84 0.28 0.45 6.52
N ASN A 85 1.56 0.25 6.81
CA ASN A 85 2.07 0.32 8.18
C ASN A 85 2.08 1.75 8.73
N ALA A 86 2.25 2.75 7.88
CA ALA A 86 2.16 4.16 8.28
C ALA A 86 0.76 4.56 8.78
N LEU A 87 -0.30 3.83 8.40
CA LEU A 87 -1.68 4.11 8.85
C LEU A 87 -1.84 3.99 10.38
N ALA A 88 -1.01 3.17 11.03
CA ALA A 88 -0.99 3.03 12.49
C ALA A 88 -0.43 4.26 13.22
N GLY A 89 0.22 5.20 12.51
CA GLY A 89 0.76 6.44 13.08
C GLY A 89 1.99 6.26 13.95
N LYS A 90 2.65 5.10 13.92
CA LYS A 90 3.82 4.74 14.76
C LYS A 90 5.17 4.88 14.03
N GLY A 91 5.16 5.41 12.81
CA GLY A 91 6.31 5.35 11.91
C GLY A 91 6.44 4.01 11.20
N VAL A 92 7.36 3.94 10.24
CA VAL A 92 7.68 2.74 9.45
C VAL A 92 9.20 2.65 9.37
N GLN A 93 9.75 1.45 9.57
CA GLN A 93 11.18 1.15 9.47
C GLN A 93 11.39 -0.08 8.61
#